data_AF-A0A4Y2S9H8-F1
#
_entry.id   AF-A0A4Y2S9H8-F1
#
_cell.length_a   1.000
_cell.length_b   1.000
_cell.length_c   1.000
_cell.angle_alpha   90.00
_cell.angle_beta   90.00
_cell.angle_gamma   90.00
#
_symmetry.space_group_name_H-M   'P 1'
#
loop_
_entity.id
_entity.type
_entity.pdbx_description
1 polymer ?
#
loop_
_entity_poly.entity_id
_entity_poly.type
_entity_poly.pdbx_seq_one_letter_code
_entity_poly.pdbx_strand_id
1 'polypeptide(L)'
;DLTHLNIKASIMCMASKVQSFISENKEESSVEPAESLDKLCSWTDELMPSIKKLRQAIQCLMKTAKLTYSIVSLKESTKCLPLSQKVRHRRDIVFSQSLTSLVTGLMTRLWCRNPDSMFIHMLRTLGVLCHFEGLLSCYGDEMGALEDMVVGIDDLRRVLFWLEPSSASCNPQPRIEGSRLFLRVFIPAPPSVIALLPADCHNGYRFTVSSVFFNIGINEQATLAEK
;
A
#
# COMPACT_ATOMS: atom_id res chain seq x y z
N ASP A 1 -1.91 12.44 -37.12
CA ASP A 1 -2.62 11.30 -36.53
C ASP A 1 -3.77 10.88 -37.45
N LEU A 2 -3.72 9.66 -37.97
CA LEU A 2 -4.63 9.14 -39.00
C LEU A 2 -6.08 9.05 -38.50
N THR A 3 -6.28 8.75 -37.22
CA THR A 3 -7.62 8.65 -36.61
C THR A 3 -8.30 10.01 -36.53
N HIS A 4 -7.57 11.05 -36.14
CA HIS A 4 -8.05 12.43 -36.13
C HIS A 4 -8.44 12.91 -37.54
N LEU A 5 -7.62 12.58 -38.55
CA LEU A 5 -7.92 12.91 -39.95
C LEU A 5 -9.18 12.19 -40.46
N ASN A 6 -9.37 10.92 -40.10
CA ASN A 6 -10.55 10.14 -40.45
C ASN A 6 -11.84 10.64 -39.79
N ILE A 7 -11.77 11.07 -38.53
CA ILE A 7 -12.90 11.71 -37.82
C ILE A 7 -13.27 13.02 -38.52
N LYS A 8 -12.28 13.89 -38.76
CA LYS A 8 -12.49 15.19 -39.42
C LYS A 8 -13.08 15.01 -40.83
N ALA A 9 -12.52 14.11 -41.63
CA ALA A 9 -13.01 13.83 -42.98
C ALA A 9 -14.44 13.27 -42.98
N SER A 10 -14.77 12.37 -42.04
CA SER A 10 -16.12 11.81 -41.92
C SER A 10 -17.14 12.88 -41.51
N ILE A 11 -16.80 13.75 -40.56
CA ILE A 11 -17.66 14.87 -40.13
C ILE A 11 -17.85 15.88 -41.27
N MET A 12 -16.78 16.28 -41.96
CA MET A 12 -16.88 17.21 -43.09
C MET A 12 -17.72 16.62 -44.25
N CYS A 13 -17.59 15.32 -44.52
CA CYS A 13 -18.40 14.64 -45.52
C CYS A 13 -19.89 14.64 -45.14
N MET A 14 -20.23 14.29 -43.89
CA MET A 14 -21.61 14.33 -43.40
C MET A 14 -22.18 15.76 -43.41
N ALA A 15 -21.41 16.75 -42.95
CA ALA A 15 -21.84 18.15 -42.92
C ALA A 15 -22.13 18.69 -44.33
N SER A 16 -21.26 18.39 -45.30
CA SER A 16 -21.48 18.72 -46.71
C SER A 16 -22.75 18.08 -47.26
N LYS A 17 -22.99 16.80 -46.93
CA LYS A 17 -24.18 16.02 -47.35
C LYS A 17 -25.50 16.53 -46.73
N VAL A 18 -25.44 17.06 -45.51
CA VAL A 18 -26.59 17.70 -44.84
C VAL A 18 -26.85 19.09 -45.42
N GLN A 19 -25.77 19.83 -45.74
CA GLN A 19 -25.88 21.16 -46.31
C GLN A 19 -26.47 21.13 -47.74
N SER A 20 -26.11 20.13 -48.56
CA SER A 20 -26.73 19.92 -49.88
C SER A 20 -28.23 19.64 -49.78
N PHE A 21 -28.65 18.84 -48.78
CA PHE A 21 -30.06 18.54 -48.54
C PHE A 21 -30.87 19.77 -48.09
N ILE A 22 -30.27 20.64 -47.26
CA ILE A 22 -30.92 21.89 -46.82
C ILE A 22 -31.04 22.89 -47.98
N SER A 23 -30.10 22.91 -48.93
CA SER A 23 -30.21 23.72 -50.14
C SER A 23 -31.26 23.19 -51.12
N GLU A 24 -31.35 21.87 -51.32
CA GLU A 24 -32.35 21.24 -52.20
C GLU A 24 -33.79 21.44 -51.69
N ASN A 25 -34.02 21.31 -50.38
CA ASN A 25 -35.35 21.54 -49.79
C ASN A 25 -35.79 23.03 -49.73
N LYS A 26 -34.90 23.99 -50.03
CA LYS A 26 -35.27 25.41 -50.15
C LYS A 26 -35.84 25.76 -51.52
N GLU A 27 -35.65 24.91 -52.53
CA GLU A 27 -36.12 25.16 -53.91
C GLU A 27 -37.43 24.41 -54.24
N GLU A 28 -37.80 23.36 -53.50
CA GLU A 28 -39.02 22.57 -53.74
C GLU A 28 -40.10 22.79 -52.66
N SER A 29 -40.98 23.79 -52.86
CA SER A 29 -42.14 24.05 -52.00
C SER A 29 -43.47 23.53 -52.58
N SER A 30 -43.49 22.33 -53.19
CA SER A 30 -44.73 21.60 -53.55
C SER A 30 -44.46 20.20 -54.12
N VAL A 31 -44.34 19.14 -53.30
CA VAL A 31 -44.34 17.73 -53.79
C VAL A 31 -45.05 16.78 -52.81
N GLU A 32 -45.75 15.77 -53.36
CA GLU A 32 -46.56 14.75 -52.69
C GLU A 32 -45.79 13.76 -51.78
N PRO A 33 -46.47 13.04 -50.86
CA PRO A 33 -45.83 12.27 -49.78
C PRO A 33 -44.98 11.05 -50.22
N ALA A 34 -45.24 10.47 -51.40
CA ALA A 34 -44.64 9.20 -51.80
C ALA A 34 -43.19 9.33 -52.32
N GLU A 35 -42.87 10.38 -53.10
CA GLU A 35 -41.51 10.64 -53.60
C GLU A 35 -40.54 11.08 -52.49
N SER A 36 -41.08 11.67 -51.41
CA SER A 36 -40.29 12.10 -50.25
C SER A 36 -39.65 10.93 -49.48
N LEU A 37 -40.28 9.75 -49.47
CA LEU A 37 -39.80 8.56 -48.77
C LEU A 37 -38.66 7.86 -49.53
N ASP A 38 -38.71 7.79 -50.85
CA ASP A 38 -37.63 7.22 -51.67
C ASP A 38 -36.37 8.11 -51.67
N LYS A 39 -36.54 9.45 -51.72
CA LYS A 39 -35.43 10.41 -51.50
C LYS A 39 -34.79 10.24 -50.13
N LEU A 40 -35.60 10.02 -49.07
CA LEU A 40 -35.10 9.79 -47.71
C LEU A 40 -34.33 8.47 -47.58
N CYS A 41 -34.77 7.42 -48.29
CA CYS A 41 -34.12 6.11 -48.30
C CYS A 41 -32.75 6.16 -49.01
N SER A 42 -32.70 6.78 -50.19
CA SER A 42 -31.45 7.00 -50.95
C SER A 42 -30.41 7.80 -50.16
N TRP A 43 -30.84 8.87 -49.48
CA TRP A 43 -29.92 9.68 -48.68
C TRP A 43 -29.38 8.94 -47.45
N THR A 44 -30.22 8.10 -46.84
CA THR A 44 -29.82 7.24 -45.73
C THR A 44 -28.70 6.29 -46.16
N ASP A 45 -28.80 5.70 -47.35
CA ASP A 45 -27.78 4.81 -47.92
C ASP A 45 -26.49 5.56 -48.24
N GLU A 46 -26.57 6.81 -48.72
CA GLU A 46 -25.40 7.63 -49.00
C GLU A 46 -24.67 8.14 -47.75
N LEU A 47 -25.39 8.36 -46.65
CA LEU A 47 -24.82 8.84 -45.38
C LEU A 47 -24.22 7.69 -44.55
N MET A 48 -24.81 6.49 -44.67
CA MET A 48 -24.41 5.28 -43.97
C MET A 48 -22.89 4.98 -43.96
N PRO A 49 -22.15 5.07 -45.08
CA PRO A 49 -20.71 4.82 -45.08
C PRO A 49 -19.91 5.82 -44.23
N SER A 50 -20.30 7.09 -44.21
CA SER A 50 -19.62 8.13 -43.40
C SER A 50 -19.92 7.96 -41.91
N ILE A 51 -21.15 7.58 -41.55
CA ILE A 51 -21.51 7.21 -40.17
C ILE A 51 -20.72 5.98 -39.71
N LYS A 52 -20.60 4.95 -40.55
CA LYS A 52 -19.81 3.75 -40.25
C LYS A 52 -18.33 4.07 -40.03
N LYS A 53 -17.73 4.89 -40.91
CA LYS A 53 -16.33 5.35 -40.77
C LYS A 53 -16.11 6.17 -39.51
N LEU A 54 -17.02 7.10 -39.20
CA LEU A 54 -16.95 7.89 -37.97
C LEU A 54 -17.03 6.99 -36.72
N ARG A 55 -17.98 6.04 -36.69
CA ARG A 55 -18.15 5.10 -35.58
C ARG A 55 -16.89 4.26 -35.36
N GLN A 56 -16.31 3.73 -36.44
CA GLN A 56 -15.06 2.98 -36.38
C GLN A 56 -13.89 3.83 -35.88
N ALA A 57 -13.77 5.07 -36.34
CA ALA A 57 -12.70 5.97 -35.92
C ALA A 57 -12.83 6.37 -34.44
N ILE A 58 -14.05 6.63 -33.95
CA ILE A 58 -14.33 6.89 -32.53
C ILE A 58 -14.02 5.65 -31.67
N GLN A 59 -14.43 4.46 -32.11
CA GLN A 59 -14.10 3.21 -31.40
C GLN A 59 -12.58 2.97 -31.34
N CYS A 60 -11.86 3.27 -32.43
CA CYS A 60 -10.40 3.21 -32.46
C CYS A 60 -9.80 4.20 -31.44
N LEU A 61 -10.25 5.45 -31.45
CA LEU A 61 -9.80 6.48 -30.50
C LEU A 61 -10.05 6.06 -29.04
N MET A 62 -11.24 5.53 -28.73
CA MET A 62 -11.56 5.04 -27.38
C MET A 62 -10.65 3.88 -26.95
N LYS A 63 -10.33 2.94 -27.85
CA LYS A 63 -9.39 1.84 -27.55
C LYS A 63 -7.99 2.39 -27.28
N THR A 64 -7.50 3.30 -28.11
CA THR A 64 -6.20 3.93 -27.93
C THR A 64 -6.15 4.70 -26.62
N ALA A 65 -7.16 5.51 -26.31
CA ALA A 65 -7.23 6.26 -25.05
C ALA A 65 -7.20 5.33 -23.82
N LYS A 66 -7.97 4.23 -23.84
CA LYS A 66 -7.95 3.23 -22.76
C LYS A 66 -6.58 2.59 -22.59
N LEU A 67 -5.94 2.17 -23.68
CA LEU A 67 -4.60 1.58 -23.63
C LEU A 67 -3.56 2.58 -23.13
N THR A 68 -3.58 3.81 -23.65
CA THR A 68 -2.68 4.88 -23.22
C THR A 68 -2.87 5.19 -21.74
N TYR A 69 -4.11 5.29 -21.26
CA TYR A 69 -4.40 5.48 -19.83
C TYR A 69 -3.83 4.34 -18.97
N SER A 70 -4.08 3.08 -19.35
CA SER A 70 -3.51 1.93 -18.63
C SER A 70 -1.98 1.96 -18.59
N ILE A 71 -1.32 2.30 -19.71
CA ILE A 71 0.14 2.42 -19.78
C ILE A 71 0.63 3.59 -18.92
N VAL A 72 -0.04 4.74 -18.96
CA VAL A 72 0.33 5.92 -18.16
C VAL A 72 0.15 5.65 -16.67
N SER A 73 -0.95 5.00 -16.27
CA SER A 73 -1.20 4.62 -14.88
C SER A 73 -0.18 3.60 -14.37
N LEU A 74 0.19 2.61 -15.20
CA LEU A 74 1.30 1.70 -14.90
C LEU A 74 2.62 2.47 -14.77
N LYS A 75 2.88 3.44 -15.65
CA LYS A 75 4.08 4.28 -15.58
C LYS A 75 4.12 5.18 -14.35
N GLU A 76 2.99 5.75 -13.96
CA GLU A 76 2.83 6.55 -12.75
C GLU A 76 3.18 5.75 -11.50
N SER A 77 2.67 4.52 -11.41
CA SER A 77 3.08 3.55 -10.40
C SER A 77 4.60 3.32 -10.42
N THR A 78 5.20 3.10 -11.61
CA THR A 78 6.65 2.85 -11.72
C THR A 78 7.54 4.02 -11.32
N LYS A 79 7.11 5.28 -11.47
CA LYS A 79 7.91 6.45 -11.06
C LYS A 79 8.05 6.54 -9.55
N CYS A 80 7.02 6.14 -8.82
CA CYS A 80 7.01 6.13 -7.35
C CYS A 80 7.63 4.86 -6.74
N LEU A 81 7.86 3.81 -7.54
CA LEU A 81 8.45 2.56 -7.06
C LEU A 81 9.81 2.73 -6.37
N PRO A 82 10.80 3.47 -6.91
CA PRO A 82 12.12 3.57 -6.27
C PRO A 82 12.05 4.22 -4.88
N LEU A 83 11.23 5.27 -4.74
CA LEU A 83 11.03 5.93 -3.46
C LEU A 83 10.27 5.01 -2.48
N SER A 84 9.19 4.37 -2.95
CA SER A 84 8.41 3.43 -2.14
C SER A 84 9.25 2.25 -1.66
N GLN A 85 10.16 1.76 -2.50
CA GLN A 85 11.10 0.70 -2.16
C GLN A 85 12.13 1.17 -1.13
N LYS A 86 12.68 2.38 -1.27
CA LYS A 86 13.59 2.97 -0.27
C LYS A 86 12.91 3.14 1.09
N VAL A 87 11.68 3.67 1.12
CA VAL A 87 10.90 3.84 2.35
C VAL A 87 10.58 2.49 2.97
N ARG A 88 10.14 1.51 2.18
CA ARG A 88 9.90 0.14 2.67
C ARG A 88 11.17 -0.47 3.25
N HIS A 89 12.31 -0.32 2.57
CA HIS A 89 13.58 -0.84 3.03
C HIS A 89 14.02 -0.24 4.37
N ARG A 90 13.94 1.09 4.53
CA ARG A 90 14.20 1.79 5.80
C ARG A 90 13.29 1.28 6.92
N ARG A 91 11.99 1.21 6.65
CA ARG A 91 11.00 0.68 7.60
C ARG A 91 11.28 -0.76 8.01
N ASP A 92 11.70 -1.62 7.07
CA ASP A 92 12.03 -3.01 7.36
C ASP A 92 13.33 -3.14 8.18
N ILE A 93 14.33 -2.28 7.93
CA ILE A 93 15.55 -2.21 8.74
C ILE A 93 15.20 -1.81 10.18
N VAL A 94 14.49 -0.69 10.36
CA VAL A 94 14.18 -0.18 11.69
C VAL A 94 13.25 -1.12 12.45
N PHE A 95 12.26 -1.72 11.77
CA PHE A 95 11.44 -2.77 12.35
C PHE A 95 12.29 -3.97 12.84
N SER A 96 13.26 -4.42 12.05
CA SER A 96 14.16 -5.51 12.44
C SER A 96 15.00 -5.15 13.66
N GLN A 97 15.50 -3.91 13.73
CA GLN A 97 16.24 -3.40 14.89
C GLN A 97 15.36 -3.34 16.14
N SER A 98 14.17 -2.77 16.05
CA SER A 98 13.21 -2.67 17.15
C SER A 98 12.78 -4.06 17.64
N LEU A 99 12.51 -4.99 16.73
CA LEU A 99 12.13 -6.36 17.06
C LEU A 99 13.27 -7.10 17.76
N THR A 100 14.49 -6.95 17.24
CA THR A 100 15.69 -7.57 17.83
C THR A 100 15.90 -7.05 19.24
N SER A 101 15.85 -5.73 19.45
CA SER A 101 15.99 -5.12 20.77
C SER A 101 14.95 -5.65 21.77
N LEU A 102 13.67 -5.72 21.36
CA LEU A 102 12.60 -6.28 22.17
C LEU A 102 12.84 -7.76 22.52
N VAL A 103 13.14 -8.60 21.52
CA VAL A 103 13.36 -10.03 21.72
C VAL A 103 14.57 -10.28 22.61
N THR A 104 15.67 -9.55 22.40
CA THR A 104 16.84 -9.61 23.29
C THR A 104 16.48 -9.21 24.70
N GLY A 105 15.73 -8.11 24.89
CA GLY A 105 15.26 -7.68 26.21
C GLY A 105 14.41 -8.74 26.93
N LEU A 106 13.51 -9.41 26.19
CA LEU A 106 12.70 -10.51 26.71
C LEU A 106 13.56 -11.73 27.06
N MET A 107 14.49 -12.13 26.18
CA MET A 107 15.42 -13.23 26.43
C MET A 107 16.27 -12.95 27.67
N THR A 108 16.81 -11.75 27.83
CA THR A 108 17.55 -11.35 29.04
C THR A 108 16.67 -11.39 30.29
N ARG A 109 15.42 -10.93 30.20
CA ARG A 109 14.48 -10.97 31.34
C ARG A 109 14.12 -12.39 31.76
N LEU A 110 14.01 -13.32 30.82
CA LEU A 110 13.65 -14.71 31.08
C LEU A 110 14.84 -15.57 31.54
N TRP A 111 16.02 -15.39 30.94
CA TRP A 111 17.16 -16.29 31.13
C TRP A 111 18.23 -15.76 32.09
N CYS A 112 18.40 -14.44 32.18
CA CYS A 112 19.48 -13.85 32.98
C CYS A 112 19.03 -13.37 34.36
N ARG A 113 17.75 -13.58 34.71
CA ARG A 113 17.18 -13.17 36.01
C ARG A 113 16.44 -14.34 36.64
N ASN A 114 16.33 -14.32 37.96
CA ASN A 114 15.48 -15.26 38.67
C ASN A 114 14.01 -15.05 38.24
N PRO A 115 13.24 -16.14 38.14
CA PRO A 115 11.87 -16.09 37.66
C PRO A 115 11.00 -15.26 38.62
N ASP A 116 10.45 -14.16 38.10
CA ASP A 116 9.58 -13.26 38.86
C ASP A 116 8.12 -13.64 38.65
N SER A 117 7.47 -14.12 39.72
CA SER A 117 6.06 -14.54 39.69
C SER A 117 5.11 -13.41 39.31
N MET A 118 5.41 -12.16 39.69
CA MET A 118 4.60 -11.01 39.30
C MET A 118 4.72 -10.76 37.80
N PHE A 119 5.94 -10.78 37.27
CA PHE A 119 6.17 -10.61 35.83
C PHE A 119 5.46 -11.71 35.02
N ILE A 120 5.56 -12.98 35.41
CA ILE A 120 4.88 -14.09 34.71
C ILE A 120 3.35 -13.94 34.79
N HIS A 121 2.82 -13.53 35.94
CA HIS A 121 1.40 -13.23 36.08
C HIS A 121 0.94 -12.10 35.14
N MET A 122 1.73 -11.02 35.04
CA MET A 122 1.45 -9.88 34.16
C MET A 122 1.58 -10.25 32.68
N LEU A 123 2.63 -10.99 32.31
CA LEU A 123 2.85 -11.54 30.97
C LEU A 123 1.62 -12.32 30.49
N ARG A 124 0.99 -13.08 31.39
CA ARG A 124 -0.24 -13.80 31.10
C ARG A 124 -1.45 -12.88 31.01
N THR A 125 -1.65 -12.02 32.01
CA THR A 125 -2.94 -11.32 32.16
C THR A 125 -3.06 -10.12 31.22
N LEU A 126 -1.96 -9.39 31.01
CA LEU A 126 -1.92 -8.11 30.28
C LEU A 126 -0.93 -8.11 29.11
N GLY A 127 0.08 -8.99 29.16
CA GLY A 127 1.18 -9.00 28.20
C GLY A 127 2.38 -8.19 28.68
N VAL A 128 3.20 -7.72 27.75
CA VAL A 128 4.43 -6.96 28.03
C VAL A 128 4.29 -5.53 27.54
N LEU A 129 4.60 -4.56 28.40
CA LEU A 129 4.86 -3.19 28.00
C LEU A 129 6.35 -3.04 27.66
N CYS A 130 6.65 -2.70 26.41
CA CYS A 130 8.00 -2.42 25.96
C CYS A 130 8.22 -0.91 25.84
N HIS A 131 9.14 -0.39 26.64
CA HIS A 131 9.52 1.01 26.64
C HIS A 131 10.78 1.21 25.80
N PHE A 132 10.66 1.97 24.72
CA PHE A 132 11.78 2.45 23.91
C PHE A 132 12.06 3.90 24.27
N GLU A 133 13.33 4.19 24.54
CA GLU A 133 13.80 5.53 24.86
C GLU A 133 14.73 6.03 23.75
N GLY A 134 14.42 7.21 23.21
CA GLY A 134 15.19 7.87 22.17
C GLY A 134 15.90 9.11 22.72
N LEU A 135 17.12 9.35 22.25
CA LEU A 135 17.91 10.56 22.55
C LEU A 135 18.13 11.42 21.30
N LEU A 136 17.30 11.23 20.26
CA LEU A 136 17.45 11.90 18.98
C LEU A 136 16.96 13.34 19.07
N SER A 137 17.75 14.31 18.59
CA SER A 137 17.26 15.68 18.47
C SER A 137 16.24 15.81 17.35
N CYS A 138 15.38 16.82 17.45
CA CYS A 138 14.38 17.13 16.43
C CYS A 138 14.97 17.99 15.29
N TYR A 139 16.26 17.81 14.95
CA TYR A 139 16.95 18.64 13.97
C TYR A 139 17.72 17.80 12.94
N GLY A 140 17.78 18.33 11.72
CA GLY A 140 18.58 17.74 10.63
C GLY A 140 18.22 16.28 10.35
N ASP A 141 19.26 15.45 10.20
CA ASP A 141 19.12 14.04 9.84
C ASP A 141 18.52 13.18 10.97
N GLU A 142 18.59 13.64 12.23
CA GLU A 142 18.03 12.91 13.38
C GLU A 142 16.50 12.91 13.39
N MET A 143 15.87 13.93 12.79
CA MET A 143 14.43 13.94 12.59
C MET A 143 13.98 12.75 11.72
N GLY A 144 14.70 12.48 10.62
CA GLY A 144 14.37 11.35 9.75
C GLY A 144 14.55 9.99 10.44
N ALA A 145 15.55 9.88 11.33
CA ALA A 145 15.73 8.69 12.16
C ALA A 145 14.59 8.52 13.17
N LEU A 146 14.14 9.62 13.79
CA LEU A 146 13.02 9.63 14.73
C LEU A 146 11.72 9.22 14.04
N GLU A 147 11.43 9.76 12.86
CA GLU A 147 10.28 9.37 12.03
C GLU A 147 10.29 7.88 11.70
N ASP A 148 11.45 7.32 11.32
CA ASP A 148 11.58 5.89 11.04
C ASP A 148 11.36 5.05 12.31
N MET A 149 11.89 5.47 13.46
CA MET A 149 11.73 4.76 14.73
C MET A 149 10.28 4.71 15.18
N VAL A 150 9.54 5.82 15.10
CA VAL A 150 8.13 5.87 15.47
C VAL A 150 7.33 4.82 14.69
N VAL A 151 7.56 4.74 13.37
CA VAL A 151 6.85 3.77 12.51
C VAL A 151 7.33 2.34 12.72
N GLY A 152 8.64 2.13 12.87
CA GLY A 152 9.23 0.81 13.10
C GLY A 152 8.80 0.18 14.43
N ILE A 153 8.69 0.99 15.49
CA ILE A 153 8.22 0.57 16.81
C ILE A 153 6.71 0.34 16.82
N ASP A 154 5.91 1.18 16.14
CA ASP A 154 4.46 0.94 16.01
C ASP A 154 4.18 -0.41 15.34
N ASP A 155 5.00 -0.83 14.38
CA ASP A 155 4.80 -2.09 13.66
C ASP A 155 4.95 -3.34 14.55
N LEU A 156 5.60 -3.24 15.71
CA LEU A 156 5.71 -4.35 16.67
C LEU A 156 4.35 -4.84 17.15
N ARG A 157 3.32 -3.97 17.18
CA ARG A 157 1.96 -4.35 17.56
C ARG A 157 1.33 -5.42 16.67
N ARG A 158 1.86 -5.60 15.45
CA ARG A 158 1.38 -6.60 14.47
C ARG A 158 2.07 -7.95 14.64
N VAL A 159 3.11 -8.03 15.48
CA VAL A 159 3.87 -9.25 15.73
C VAL A 159 3.17 -10.10 16.77
N LEU A 160 3.10 -11.39 16.53
CA LEU A 160 2.54 -12.36 17.47
C LEU A 160 3.66 -13.03 18.24
N PHE A 161 3.66 -12.87 19.55
CA PHE A 161 4.66 -13.46 20.44
C PHE A 161 4.13 -14.72 21.11
N TRP A 162 4.97 -15.74 21.10
CA TRP A 162 4.74 -17.02 21.73
C TRP A 162 5.89 -17.31 22.67
N LEU A 163 5.58 -17.75 23.88
CA LEU A 163 6.52 -18.30 24.82
C LEU A 163 6.47 -19.82 24.70
N GLU A 164 7.59 -20.48 24.43
CA GLU A 164 7.66 -21.95 24.29
C GLU A 164 8.68 -22.52 25.30
N PRO A 165 8.48 -23.74 25.82
CA PRO A 165 9.49 -24.38 26.65
C PRO A 165 10.77 -24.62 25.84
N SER A 166 11.92 -24.22 26.39
CA SER A 166 13.21 -24.48 25.75
C SER A 166 13.65 -25.93 25.95
N SER A 167 13.98 -26.59 24.85
CA SER A 167 14.65 -27.90 24.84
C SER A 167 16.18 -27.79 24.97
N ALA A 168 16.75 -26.59 24.77
CA ALA A 168 18.19 -26.33 24.88
C ALA A 168 18.48 -25.44 26.10
N SER A 169 19.31 -25.93 27.03
CA SER A 169 19.68 -25.19 28.26
C SER A 169 20.85 -24.24 28.09
N CYS A 170 21.72 -24.47 27.11
CA CYS A 170 23.01 -23.76 26.97
C CYS A 170 22.99 -22.61 25.94
N ASN A 171 22.09 -22.64 24.95
CA ASN A 171 21.99 -21.59 23.93
C ASN A 171 20.57 -21.50 23.34
N PRO A 172 19.61 -20.93 24.09
CA PRO A 172 18.22 -20.82 23.63
C PRO A 172 18.12 -19.75 22.53
N GLN A 173 17.60 -20.13 21.36
CA GLN A 173 17.44 -19.22 20.21
C GLN A 173 15.96 -18.91 19.93
N PRO A 174 15.59 -17.64 19.75
CA PRO A 174 14.25 -17.29 19.31
C PRO A 174 14.05 -17.75 17.86
N ARG A 175 12.84 -18.23 17.56
CA ARG A 175 12.46 -18.65 16.21
C ARG A 175 11.47 -17.65 15.63
N ILE A 176 11.68 -17.26 14.38
CA ILE A 176 10.82 -16.31 13.66
C ILE A 176 10.18 -17.03 12.49
N GLU A 177 8.86 -16.90 12.35
CA GLU A 177 8.10 -17.50 11.25
C GLU A 177 7.11 -16.51 10.64
N GLY A 178 6.73 -16.78 9.39
CA GLY A 178 5.68 -16.04 8.69
C GLY A 178 6.23 -14.98 7.75
N SER A 179 5.42 -13.94 7.54
CA SER A 179 5.74 -12.85 6.61
C SER A 179 5.73 -11.51 7.33
N ARG A 180 6.17 -10.45 6.64
CA ARG A 180 6.19 -9.08 7.18
C ARG A 180 4.85 -8.60 7.74
N LEU A 181 3.74 -9.08 7.19
CA LEU A 181 2.38 -8.72 7.62
C LEU A 181 1.86 -9.60 8.77
N PHE A 182 2.37 -10.82 8.88
CA PHE A 182 1.93 -11.84 9.84
C PHE A 182 3.14 -12.53 10.44
N LEU A 183 3.93 -11.76 11.18
CA LEU A 183 5.17 -12.25 11.79
C LEU A 183 4.85 -12.90 13.14
N ARG A 184 5.40 -14.09 13.35
CA ARG A 184 5.31 -14.84 14.61
C ARG A 184 6.71 -15.01 15.17
N VAL A 185 6.86 -14.74 16.45
CA VAL A 185 8.12 -14.89 17.18
C VAL A 185 7.90 -15.82 18.35
N PHE A 186 8.66 -16.91 18.36
CA PHE A 186 8.67 -17.91 19.40
C PHE A 186 9.90 -17.67 20.28
N ILE A 187 9.66 -17.43 21.56
CA ILE A 187 10.65 -17.10 22.57
C ILE A 187 10.81 -18.32 23.47
N PRO A 188 11.97 -18.97 23.46
CA PRO A 188 12.24 -20.09 24.35
C PRO A 188 12.32 -19.60 25.81
N ALA A 189 11.67 -20.29 26.72
CA ALA A 189 11.68 -20.02 28.15
C ALA A 189 12.38 -21.14 28.92
N PRO A 190 13.10 -20.81 30.00
CA PRO A 190 13.72 -21.82 30.86
C PRO A 190 12.67 -22.61 31.65
N PRO A 191 12.97 -23.85 32.08
CA PRO A 191 12.03 -24.67 32.85
C PRO A 191 11.50 -24.01 34.12
N SER A 192 12.33 -23.17 34.76
CA SER A 192 11.96 -22.41 35.97
C SER A 192 10.83 -21.41 35.72
N VAL A 193 10.76 -20.82 34.52
CA VAL A 193 9.67 -19.93 34.11
C VAL A 193 8.44 -20.73 33.73
N ILE A 194 8.60 -21.84 33.00
CA ILE A 194 7.49 -22.71 32.60
C ILE A 194 6.77 -23.30 33.82
N ALA A 195 7.51 -23.64 34.88
CA ALA A 195 6.94 -24.15 36.13
C ALA A 195 6.00 -23.14 36.83
N LEU A 196 6.16 -21.83 36.58
CA LEU A 196 5.27 -20.79 37.11
C LEU A 196 4.01 -20.58 36.26
N LEU A 197 3.97 -21.14 35.05
CA LEU A 197 2.78 -21.09 34.20
C LEU A 197 1.78 -22.19 34.62
N PRO A 198 0.47 -21.95 34.45
CA PRO A 198 -0.54 -22.99 34.59
C PRO A 198 -0.26 -24.17 33.64
N ALA A 199 -0.70 -25.37 34.04
CA ALA A 199 -0.48 -26.60 33.27
C ALA A 199 -0.97 -26.49 31.81
N ASP A 200 -2.07 -25.77 31.57
CA ASP A 200 -2.64 -25.56 30.22
C ASP A 200 -1.71 -24.78 29.28
N CYS A 201 -0.72 -24.07 29.81
CA CYS A 201 0.20 -23.20 29.08
C CYS A 201 1.62 -23.79 28.92
N HIS A 202 1.86 -25.02 29.40
CA HIS A 202 3.20 -25.63 29.36
C HIS A 202 3.66 -25.96 27.94
N ASN A 203 2.73 -26.21 27.01
CA ASN A 203 3.04 -26.43 25.59
C ASN A 203 3.23 -25.13 24.79
N GLY A 204 3.18 -23.99 25.47
CA GLY A 204 3.40 -22.68 24.90
C GLY A 204 2.25 -21.73 25.16
N TYR A 205 2.58 -20.44 25.26
CA TYR A 205 1.64 -19.39 25.63
C TYR A 205 1.78 -18.17 24.71
N ARG A 206 0.67 -17.70 24.16
CA ARG A 206 0.65 -16.47 23.36
C ARG A 206 0.45 -15.26 24.25
N PHE A 207 1.25 -14.22 24.06
CA PHE A 207 1.09 -12.95 24.77
C PHE A 207 1.13 -11.74 23.81
N THR A 208 0.63 -10.62 24.30
CA THR A 208 0.62 -9.34 23.59
C THR A 208 1.81 -8.49 24.02
N VAL A 209 2.33 -7.69 23.09
CA VAL A 209 3.33 -6.66 23.40
C VAL A 209 2.75 -5.31 23.01
N SER A 210 2.77 -4.38 23.97
CA SER A 210 2.45 -2.97 23.74
C SER A 210 3.76 -2.20 23.75
N SER A 211 4.14 -1.60 22.63
CA SER A 211 5.33 -0.76 22.54
C SER A 211 4.97 0.71 22.75
N VAL A 212 5.80 1.41 23.50
CA VAL A 212 5.74 2.87 23.67
C VAL A 212 7.12 3.46 23.40
N PHE A 213 7.17 4.58 22.70
CA PHE A 213 8.40 5.28 22.36
C PHE A 213 8.40 6.68 22.99
N PHE A 214 9.38 6.94 23.85
CA PHE A 214 9.59 8.24 24.46
C PHE A 214 10.92 8.80 23.98
N ASN A 215 10.87 9.91 23.23
CA ASN A 215 12.06 10.63 22.83
C ASN A 215 12.32 11.77 23.82
N ILE A 216 13.50 11.77 24.43
CA ILE A 216 13.92 12.80 25.39
C ILE A 216 14.59 13.97 24.66
N GLY A 217 15.22 13.72 23.51
CA GLY A 217 15.77 14.79 22.66
C GLY A 217 17.07 15.41 23.16
N ILE A 218 17.87 14.68 23.94
CA ILE A 218 19.14 15.18 24.48
C ILE A 218 20.25 14.93 23.45
N ASN A 219 20.63 15.98 22.71
CA ASN A 219 21.84 15.99 21.89
C ASN A 219 22.64 17.28 22.14
N GLU A 220 23.98 17.21 22.07
CA GLU A 220 24.88 18.37 22.24
C GLU A 220 24.56 19.49 21.21
N GLN A 221 24.05 19.14 20.02
CA GLN A 221 23.63 20.11 19.00
C GLN A 221 22.30 20.82 19.28
N ALA A 222 21.45 20.28 20.17
CA ALA A 222 20.19 20.95 20.55
C ALA A 222 20.47 22.27 21.29
N THR A 223 21.56 22.33 22.06
CA THR A 223 22.05 23.55 22.73
C THR A 223 22.51 24.65 21.76
N LEU A 224 22.80 24.32 20.50
CA LEU A 224 23.25 25.29 19.48
C LEU A 224 22.09 25.85 18.63
N ALA A 225 20.97 25.14 18.55
CA ALA A 225 19.79 25.60 17.79
C ALA A 225 19.00 26.71 18.50
N GLU A 226 19.32 27.01 19.76
CA GLU A 226 18.78 28.15 20.52
C GLU A 226 19.61 29.45 20.35
N LYS A 227 20.64 29.47 19.50
CA LYS A 227 21.43 30.67 19.15
C LYS A 227 21.28 31.06 17.68
#